data_AF-A0A4Q4WW75-F1
#
_entry.id   AF-A0A4Q4WW75-F1
#
_cell.length_a   1.000
_cell.length_b   1.000
_cell.length_c   1.000
_cell.angle_alpha   90.00
_cell.angle_beta   90.00
_cell.angle_gamma   90.00
#
_symmetry.space_group_name_H-M   'P 1'
#
loop_
_entity.id
_entity.type
_entity.pdbx_description
1 polymer ?
#
loop_
_entity_poly.entity_id
_entity_poly.type
_entity_poly.pdbx_seq_one_letter_code
_entity_poly.pdbx_strand_id
1 'polypeptide(L)'
;MPQTLAQASPNLEILLDGARNSYRAGDTISGRVSRTAPLVASHARLAIQLCGRTKSKMVVSRGQAGTSTYRGRFNLFNSERNKRDLFEGPIHIEADGGNQDWGFTLTVPSGPDPSAVVAGNDQKFSYLPLGHHDIQTHPLPPVFYTSGFFISTTYHCFVEYFLEAKLHISAAGGDEQVQRAVVPLSILPLSTPDILTEFPLTKQSFLCRISTYRFTHGEEAGGLSLGQKTREFFGSSKVPQFTFSLQVEHPVVLQVENSINIPFRLLVLPDYDQTSEAIRDSPHTVTLTSMTFEIKVSTKLICRGTLSPHTADQTRKVGADLKSAIDQRHEPIVLPSGDKAEPLDVGDLLQLNLTSLISRGVRALLKRQTARLYPSFTTYNIKNAHKLRWTLTVMAAGVTTEVSSEADLTLLPGPLGELPPYEENEELPPPVEKNEG
;
A
#
# COMPACT_ATOMS: atom_id res chain seq x y z
N MET A 1 -11.27 -13.10 -10.29
CA MET A 1 -11.64 -14.05 -9.21
C MET A 1 -12.33 -13.16 -8.20
N PRO A 2 -13.63 -13.31 -7.98
CA PRO A 2 -14.32 -12.44 -7.05
C PRO A 2 -13.86 -12.75 -5.62
N GLN A 3 -13.84 -11.70 -4.81
CA GLN A 3 -13.80 -11.82 -3.36
C GLN A 3 -15.07 -12.51 -2.87
N THR A 4 -15.05 -13.00 -1.64
CA THR A 4 -16.22 -13.60 -1.04
C THR A 4 -17.21 -12.50 -0.65
N LEU A 5 -18.38 -12.50 -1.30
CA LEU A 5 -19.45 -11.57 -0.98
C LEU A 5 -20.29 -12.09 0.18
N ALA A 6 -20.94 -11.16 0.89
CA ALA A 6 -21.94 -11.51 1.88
C ALA A 6 -23.05 -12.35 1.22
N GLN A 7 -23.43 -13.43 1.88
CA GLN A 7 -24.48 -14.33 1.42
C GLN A 7 -25.41 -14.59 2.60
N ALA A 8 -26.63 -14.09 2.51
CA ALA A 8 -27.68 -14.31 3.48
C ALA A 8 -28.99 -14.58 2.74
N SER A 9 -29.85 -15.41 3.31
CA SER A 9 -31.17 -15.70 2.78
C SER A 9 -32.07 -16.17 3.93
N PRO A 10 -33.40 -16.22 3.74
CA PRO A 10 -34.30 -16.83 4.73
C PRO A 10 -33.92 -18.28 5.08
N ASN A 11 -33.22 -18.98 4.16
CA ASN A 11 -32.75 -20.33 4.39
C ASN A 11 -31.61 -20.44 5.40
N LEU A 12 -30.75 -19.43 5.46
CA LEU A 12 -29.62 -19.36 6.38
C LEU A 12 -29.01 -17.95 6.34
N GLU A 13 -28.76 -17.38 7.50
CA GLU A 13 -28.04 -16.13 7.67
C GLU A 13 -27.13 -16.19 8.91
N ILE A 14 -26.11 -15.34 8.96
CA ILE A 14 -25.22 -15.18 10.10
C ILE A 14 -25.40 -13.77 10.64
N LEU A 15 -25.73 -13.65 11.91
CA LEU A 15 -25.91 -12.38 12.62
C LEU A 15 -24.81 -12.24 13.66
N LEU A 16 -23.97 -11.21 13.52
CA LEU A 16 -22.90 -10.91 14.47
C LEU A 16 -23.42 -10.07 15.62
N ASP A 17 -22.94 -10.35 16.83
CA ASP A 17 -23.27 -9.55 18.00
C ASP A 17 -22.66 -8.14 17.89
N GLY A 18 -23.43 -7.11 18.27
CA GLY A 18 -22.98 -5.72 18.27
C GLY A 18 -22.68 -5.09 16.90
N ALA A 19 -23.11 -5.74 15.79
CA ALA A 19 -22.84 -5.30 14.41
C ALA A 19 -21.34 -5.11 14.09
N ARG A 20 -20.46 -5.76 14.87
CA ARG A 20 -19.00 -5.66 14.74
C ARG A 20 -18.50 -6.58 13.62
N ASN A 21 -17.82 -6.01 12.61
CA ASN A 21 -17.20 -6.78 11.51
C ASN A 21 -15.66 -6.72 11.50
N SER A 22 -15.05 -5.99 12.43
CA SER A 22 -13.60 -5.80 12.54
C SER A 22 -13.03 -6.45 13.80
N TYR A 23 -12.01 -7.29 13.65
CA TYR A 23 -11.42 -8.11 14.71
C TYR A 23 -9.89 -8.10 14.65
N ARG A 24 -9.24 -8.40 15.76
CA ARG A 24 -7.80 -8.62 15.87
C ARG A 24 -7.50 -10.08 16.20
N ALA A 25 -6.25 -10.47 16.03
CA ALA A 25 -5.74 -11.73 16.55
C ALA A 25 -6.07 -11.88 18.04
N GLY A 26 -6.65 -13.02 18.43
CA GLY A 26 -7.10 -13.30 19.79
C GLY A 26 -8.49 -12.78 20.14
N ASP A 27 -9.11 -11.91 19.33
CA ASP A 27 -10.47 -11.44 19.59
C ASP A 27 -11.47 -12.60 19.51
N THR A 28 -12.57 -12.46 20.25
CA THR A 28 -13.69 -13.39 20.20
C THR A 28 -14.79 -12.85 19.29
N ILE A 29 -15.15 -13.63 18.29
CA ILE A 29 -16.30 -13.43 17.42
C ILE A 29 -17.48 -14.18 18.01
N SER A 30 -18.57 -13.47 18.29
CA SER A 30 -19.83 -14.03 18.81
C SER A 30 -21.00 -13.60 17.93
N GLY A 31 -22.04 -14.43 17.91
CA GLY A 31 -23.22 -14.21 17.11
C GLY A 31 -24.11 -15.44 17.07
N ARG A 32 -25.02 -15.45 16.11
CA ARG A 32 -25.91 -16.59 15.84
C ARG A 32 -26.05 -16.86 14.36
N VAL A 33 -26.28 -18.13 14.04
CA VAL A 33 -26.80 -18.54 12.74
C VAL A 33 -28.31 -18.63 12.87
N SER A 34 -29.04 -18.03 11.95
CA SER A 34 -30.50 -17.91 11.95
C SER A 34 -31.07 -18.55 10.70
N ARG A 35 -32.23 -19.21 10.84
CA ARG A 35 -33.05 -19.69 9.73
C ARG A 35 -34.50 -19.38 10.01
N THR A 36 -35.11 -18.64 9.09
CA THR A 36 -36.53 -18.26 9.15
C THR A 36 -37.39 -19.00 8.13
N ALA A 37 -36.78 -19.62 7.11
CA ALA A 37 -37.51 -20.44 6.14
C ALA A 37 -37.96 -21.76 6.77
N PRO A 38 -39.21 -22.21 6.48
CA PRO A 38 -39.72 -23.47 6.99
C PRO A 38 -38.82 -24.65 6.58
N LEU A 39 -38.71 -25.66 7.44
CA LEU A 39 -37.93 -26.87 7.16
C LEU A 39 -38.42 -28.04 7.98
N VAL A 40 -38.61 -29.19 7.36
CA VAL A 40 -38.78 -30.47 8.04
C VAL A 40 -37.72 -31.41 7.50
N ALA A 41 -36.79 -31.84 8.34
CA ALA A 41 -35.78 -32.83 7.96
C ALA A 41 -35.49 -33.80 9.10
N SER A 42 -35.41 -35.09 8.75
CA SER A 42 -35.08 -36.17 9.68
C SER A 42 -33.66 -36.08 10.23
N HIS A 43 -32.76 -35.46 9.47
CA HIS A 43 -31.40 -35.21 9.89
C HIS A 43 -30.85 -33.96 9.22
N ALA A 44 -30.24 -33.10 10.02
CA ALA A 44 -29.51 -31.93 9.56
C ALA A 44 -28.26 -31.73 10.40
N ARG A 45 -27.22 -31.16 9.78
CA ARG A 45 -25.96 -30.79 10.42
C ARG A 45 -25.64 -29.34 10.10
N LEU A 46 -25.50 -28.52 11.13
CA LEU A 46 -25.10 -27.13 11.00
C LEU A 46 -23.71 -26.96 11.56
N ALA A 47 -22.84 -26.31 10.78
CA ALA A 47 -21.55 -25.88 11.27
C ALA A 47 -21.23 -24.46 10.80
N ILE A 48 -20.44 -23.76 11.61
CA ILE A 48 -19.86 -22.47 11.27
C ILE A 48 -18.33 -22.57 11.28
N GLN A 49 -17.68 -21.87 10.36
CA GLN A 49 -16.23 -21.89 10.21
C GLN A 49 -15.67 -20.50 9.96
N LEU A 50 -14.57 -20.17 10.64
CA LEU A 50 -13.73 -19.02 10.31
C LEU A 50 -12.76 -19.38 9.19
N CYS A 51 -12.80 -18.62 8.10
CA CYS A 51 -11.96 -18.79 6.94
C CYS A 51 -11.01 -17.60 6.77
N GLY A 52 -9.76 -17.89 6.41
CA GLY A 52 -8.75 -16.89 6.07
C GLY A 52 -7.93 -17.38 4.89
N ARG A 53 -7.71 -16.55 3.88
CA ARG A 53 -6.94 -16.95 2.70
C ARG A 53 -6.32 -15.77 1.96
N THR A 54 -5.20 -16.05 1.29
CA THR A 54 -4.58 -15.16 0.33
C THR A 54 -4.71 -15.75 -1.07
N LYS A 55 -5.01 -14.92 -2.07
CA LYS A 55 -5.19 -15.35 -3.45
C LYS A 55 -4.52 -14.38 -4.41
N SER A 56 -3.92 -14.95 -5.45
CA SER A 56 -3.37 -14.25 -6.59
C SER A 56 -3.93 -14.87 -7.88
N LYS A 57 -4.24 -14.03 -8.86
CA LYS A 57 -4.66 -14.41 -10.21
C LYS A 57 -3.87 -13.58 -11.19
N MET A 58 -3.38 -14.22 -12.24
CA MET A 58 -2.81 -13.55 -13.41
C MET A 58 -3.49 -14.12 -14.65
N VAL A 59 -3.93 -13.27 -15.57
CA VAL A 59 -4.41 -13.67 -16.91
C VAL A 59 -3.55 -12.99 -17.94
N VAL A 60 -2.83 -13.77 -18.72
CA VAL A 60 -1.96 -13.30 -19.80
C VAL A 60 -2.67 -13.54 -21.12
N SER A 61 -2.99 -12.47 -21.84
CA SER A 61 -3.47 -12.53 -23.22
C SER A 61 -2.28 -12.76 -24.16
N ARG A 62 -2.44 -13.73 -25.06
CA ARG A 62 -1.45 -14.10 -26.09
C ARG A 62 -1.98 -13.81 -27.50
N GLY A 63 -2.91 -12.85 -27.63
CA GLY A 63 -3.56 -12.54 -28.90
C GLY A 63 -4.32 -13.76 -29.44
N GLN A 64 -4.00 -14.15 -30.68
CA GLN A 64 -4.62 -15.29 -31.37
C GLN A 64 -4.40 -16.64 -30.67
N ALA A 65 -3.39 -16.77 -29.81
CA ALA A 65 -3.13 -17.98 -29.02
C ALA A 65 -3.97 -18.07 -27.74
N GLY A 66 -4.98 -17.20 -27.56
CA GLY A 66 -5.91 -17.23 -26.46
C GLY A 66 -5.35 -16.61 -25.16
N THR A 67 -5.87 -17.08 -24.02
CA THR A 67 -5.49 -16.56 -22.70
C THR A 67 -4.96 -17.67 -21.78
N SER A 68 -3.89 -17.38 -21.04
CA SER A 68 -3.38 -18.27 -19.98
C SER A 68 -3.75 -17.70 -18.62
N THR A 69 -4.34 -18.51 -17.75
CA THR A 69 -4.69 -18.09 -16.39
C THR A 69 -3.86 -18.83 -15.35
N TYR A 70 -3.11 -18.08 -14.54
CA TYR A 70 -2.33 -18.58 -13.42
C TYR A 70 -2.96 -18.16 -12.09
N ARG A 71 -2.83 -19.01 -11.07
CA ARG A 71 -3.42 -18.75 -9.74
C ARG A 71 -2.47 -19.16 -8.63
N GLY A 72 -2.48 -18.42 -7.54
CA GLY A 72 -1.89 -18.79 -6.26
C GLY A 72 -2.94 -18.71 -5.16
N ARG A 73 -2.88 -19.63 -4.18
CA ARG A 73 -3.79 -19.65 -3.04
C ARG A 73 -3.07 -20.25 -1.83
N PHE A 74 -3.12 -19.53 -0.71
CA PHE A 74 -2.76 -20.06 0.59
C PHE A 74 -3.95 -19.94 1.53
N ASN A 75 -4.35 -21.04 2.16
CA ASN A 75 -5.31 -20.99 3.26
C ASN A 75 -4.51 -20.68 4.53
N LEU A 76 -5.00 -19.72 5.31
CA LEU A 76 -4.36 -19.32 6.57
C LEU A 76 -4.86 -20.15 7.74
N PHE A 77 -6.06 -20.70 7.65
CA PHE A 77 -6.71 -21.43 8.74
C PHE A 77 -7.02 -22.87 8.32
N ASN A 78 -6.78 -23.81 9.25
CA ASN A 78 -7.20 -25.19 9.09
C ASN A 78 -8.73 -25.26 9.26
N SER A 79 -9.41 -25.93 8.34
CA SER A 79 -10.88 -25.97 8.32
C SER A 79 -11.45 -26.61 9.58
N GLU A 80 -10.88 -27.72 10.02
CA GLU A 80 -11.40 -28.48 11.16
C GLU A 80 -11.15 -27.76 12.48
N ARG A 81 -9.97 -27.16 12.66
CA ARG A 81 -9.64 -26.43 13.90
C ARG A 81 -10.44 -25.14 14.07
N ASN A 82 -10.86 -24.52 12.97
CA ASN A 82 -11.58 -23.25 12.96
C ASN A 82 -13.08 -23.44 12.64
N LYS A 83 -13.57 -24.67 12.75
CA LYS A 83 -14.97 -25.05 12.59
C LYS A 83 -15.59 -25.37 13.94
N ARG A 84 -16.87 -25.04 14.08
CA ARG A 84 -17.73 -25.43 15.20
C ARG A 84 -19.02 -26.01 14.66
N ASP A 85 -19.32 -27.22 15.07
CA ASP A 85 -20.62 -27.82 14.84
C ASP A 85 -21.61 -27.20 15.84
N LEU A 86 -22.70 -26.63 15.32
CA LEU A 86 -23.71 -25.91 16.08
C LEU A 86 -24.96 -26.75 16.33
N PHE A 87 -25.21 -27.71 15.44
CA PHE A 87 -26.39 -28.57 15.52
C PHE A 87 -26.16 -29.88 14.76
N GLU A 88 -26.67 -30.98 15.31
CA GLU A 88 -26.80 -32.26 14.64
C GLU A 88 -28.09 -32.95 15.12
N GLY A 89 -28.98 -33.30 14.19
CA GLY A 89 -30.20 -34.03 14.51
C GLY A 89 -31.41 -33.65 13.64
N PRO A 90 -32.62 -34.09 14.02
CA PRO A 90 -33.85 -33.74 13.31
C PRO A 90 -34.23 -32.28 13.53
N ILE A 91 -34.71 -31.61 12.49
CA ILE A 91 -35.10 -30.20 12.54
C ILE A 91 -36.53 -30.00 12.01
N HIS A 92 -37.31 -29.20 12.74
CA HIS A 92 -38.64 -28.77 12.35
C HIS A 92 -38.77 -27.26 12.61
N ILE A 93 -38.96 -26.49 11.53
CA ILE A 93 -39.21 -25.05 11.53
C ILE A 93 -40.55 -24.84 10.82
N GLU A 94 -41.52 -24.33 11.57
CA GLU A 94 -42.88 -24.08 11.10
C GLU A 94 -42.95 -22.89 10.13
N ALA A 95 -44.00 -22.84 9.31
CA ALA A 95 -44.17 -21.77 8.32
C ALA A 95 -44.62 -20.43 8.92
N ASP A 96 -45.15 -20.45 10.15
CA ASP A 96 -45.93 -19.34 10.71
C ASP A 96 -45.13 -18.46 11.68
N GLY A 97 -43.79 -18.43 11.53
CA GLY A 97 -42.92 -17.45 12.20
C GLY A 97 -41.94 -17.99 13.23
N GLY A 98 -41.70 -19.31 13.27
CA GLY A 98 -40.61 -19.87 14.06
C GLY A 98 -39.25 -19.53 13.44
N ASN A 99 -38.42 -18.74 14.13
CA ASN A 99 -36.99 -18.66 13.83
C ASN A 99 -36.27 -19.75 14.62
N GLN A 100 -35.35 -20.46 13.97
CA GLN A 100 -34.38 -21.28 14.67
C GLN A 100 -33.02 -20.59 14.69
N ASP A 101 -32.56 -20.25 15.89
CA ASP A 101 -31.28 -19.62 16.15
C ASP A 101 -30.29 -20.62 16.77
N TRP A 102 -29.04 -20.57 16.32
CA TRP A 102 -27.92 -21.30 16.90
C TRP A 102 -26.79 -20.33 17.23
N GLY A 103 -26.57 -20.09 18.51
CA GLY A 103 -25.47 -19.24 18.99
C GLY A 103 -24.11 -19.87 18.71
N PHE A 104 -23.10 -19.04 18.41
CA PHE A 104 -21.73 -19.48 18.21
C PHE A 104 -20.73 -18.55 18.88
N THR A 105 -19.54 -19.08 19.12
CA THR A 105 -18.38 -18.31 19.58
C THR A 105 -17.12 -18.90 18.94
N LEU A 106 -16.32 -18.04 18.31
CA LEU A 106 -15.07 -18.39 17.64
C LEU A 106 -13.98 -17.40 18.07
N THR A 107 -12.77 -17.90 18.31
CA THR A 107 -11.61 -17.02 18.57
C THR A 107 -10.82 -16.84 17.29
N VAL A 108 -10.43 -15.60 16.98
CA VAL A 108 -9.52 -15.31 15.87
C VAL A 108 -8.14 -15.87 16.21
N PRO A 109 -7.56 -16.76 15.39
CA PRO A 109 -6.22 -17.29 15.62
C PRO A 109 -5.17 -16.18 15.74
N SER A 110 -4.11 -16.42 16.51
CA SER A 110 -3.00 -15.47 16.64
C SER A 110 -2.16 -15.34 15.36
N GLY A 111 -2.14 -16.38 14.54
CA GLY A 111 -1.38 -16.45 13.30
C GLY A 111 -1.90 -17.57 12.37
N PRO A 112 -1.25 -17.75 11.20
CA PRO A 112 -1.61 -18.82 10.27
C PRO A 112 -1.35 -20.21 10.85
N ASP A 113 -2.20 -21.18 10.50
CA ASP A 113 -2.01 -22.59 10.83
C ASP A 113 -1.01 -23.23 9.85
N PRO A 114 0.11 -23.81 10.33
CA PRO A 114 1.11 -24.43 9.46
C PRO A 114 0.55 -25.51 8.53
N SER A 115 -0.38 -26.34 9.02
CA SER A 115 -0.96 -27.43 8.23
C SER A 115 -1.80 -26.89 7.07
N ALA A 116 -2.51 -25.77 7.27
CA ALA A 116 -3.34 -25.15 6.24
C ALA A 116 -2.51 -24.42 5.18
N VAL A 117 -1.42 -23.77 5.62
CA VAL A 117 -0.52 -23.03 4.75
C VAL A 117 0.28 -23.97 3.85
N VAL A 118 0.84 -25.05 4.43
CA VAL A 118 1.67 -26.02 3.69
C VAL A 118 0.83 -26.91 2.78
N ALA A 119 -0.45 -27.13 3.11
CA ALA A 119 -1.34 -28.02 2.36
C ALA A 119 -1.35 -27.71 0.85
N GLY A 120 -0.70 -28.59 0.10
CA GLY A 120 -0.58 -28.49 -1.34
C GLY A 120 0.21 -27.28 -1.81
N ASN A 121 1.09 -26.67 -1.01
CA ASN A 121 1.95 -25.53 -1.38
C ASN A 121 3.45 -25.91 -1.43
N ASP A 122 4.24 -25.15 -2.19
CA ASP A 122 5.69 -25.39 -2.39
C ASP A 122 6.43 -24.05 -2.20
N GLN A 123 7.59 -24.10 -1.53
CA GLN A 123 8.41 -22.94 -1.20
C GLN A 123 8.74 -22.07 -2.41
N LYS A 124 8.94 -22.67 -3.59
CA LYS A 124 9.26 -21.90 -4.81
C LYS A 124 8.14 -20.95 -5.24
N PHE A 125 6.91 -21.17 -4.75
CA PHE A 125 5.76 -20.31 -5.00
C PHE A 125 5.41 -19.42 -3.81
N SER A 126 6.33 -19.25 -2.85
CA SER A 126 6.12 -18.49 -1.63
C SER A 126 7.21 -17.44 -1.40
N TYR A 127 6.83 -16.22 -1.03
CA TYR A 127 7.74 -15.17 -0.55
C TYR A 127 8.18 -15.41 0.90
N LEU A 128 7.35 -16.08 1.71
CA LEU A 128 7.66 -16.41 3.09
C LEU A 128 8.12 -17.87 3.21
N PRO A 129 8.96 -18.22 4.20
CA PRO A 129 9.29 -19.60 4.49
C PRO A 129 8.05 -20.44 4.82
N LEU A 130 8.03 -21.69 4.36
CA LEU A 130 6.98 -22.66 4.63
C LEU A 130 7.36 -23.67 5.73
N GLY A 131 8.45 -23.42 6.45
CA GLY A 131 8.80 -24.21 7.64
C GLY A 131 7.73 -24.05 8.71
N HIS A 132 7.39 -25.14 9.40
CA HIS A 132 6.35 -25.12 10.44
C HIS A 132 6.64 -24.10 11.53
N HIS A 133 7.91 -23.99 11.96
CA HIS A 133 8.34 -23.03 12.96
C HIS A 133 8.21 -21.59 12.44
N ASP A 134 8.66 -21.33 11.20
CA ASP A 134 8.56 -20.01 10.58
C ASP A 134 7.11 -19.53 10.51
N ILE A 135 6.20 -20.41 10.03
CA ILE A 135 4.78 -20.08 9.88
C ILE A 135 4.14 -19.66 11.19
N GLN A 136 4.49 -20.31 12.31
CA GLN A 136 3.97 -19.96 13.63
C GLN A 136 4.38 -18.57 14.11
N THR A 137 5.47 -18.01 13.57
CA THR A 137 5.94 -16.65 13.89
C THR A 137 5.32 -15.58 13.01
N HIS A 138 4.69 -15.96 11.89
CA HIS A 138 4.11 -14.99 10.96
C HIS A 138 2.81 -14.40 11.52
N PRO A 139 2.63 -13.07 11.48
CA PRO A 139 1.36 -12.46 11.86
C PRO A 139 0.28 -12.75 10.81
N LEU A 140 -0.99 -12.59 11.20
CA LEU A 140 -2.08 -12.54 10.22
C LEU A 140 -1.92 -11.31 9.31
N PRO A 141 -1.93 -11.48 7.98
CA PRO A 141 -1.83 -10.35 7.08
C PRO A 141 -3.09 -9.49 7.11
N PRO A 142 -2.96 -8.17 6.88
CA PRO A 142 -4.12 -7.29 6.79
C PRO A 142 -5.00 -7.67 5.60
N VAL A 143 -6.29 -7.35 5.68
CA VAL A 143 -7.17 -7.42 4.51
C VAL A 143 -6.57 -6.55 3.40
N PHE A 144 -6.58 -7.08 2.18
CA PHE A 144 -5.94 -6.39 1.07
C PHE A 144 -6.66 -6.74 -0.22
N TYR A 145 -6.75 -5.77 -1.12
CA TYR A 145 -7.25 -5.97 -2.46
C TYR A 145 -6.51 -5.06 -3.43
N THR A 146 -6.03 -5.63 -4.53
CA THR A 146 -5.66 -4.85 -5.70
C THR A 146 -5.95 -5.62 -6.98
N SER A 147 -6.25 -4.87 -8.02
CA SER A 147 -6.34 -5.36 -9.38
C SER A 147 -5.57 -4.42 -10.29
N GLY A 148 -5.16 -4.95 -11.43
CA GLY A 148 -4.52 -4.12 -12.42
C GLY A 148 -4.29 -4.82 -13.74
N PHE A 149 -3.69 -4.04 -14.62
CA PHE A 149 -3.45 -4.42 -16.00
C PHE A 149 -2.15 -3.80 -16.46
N PHE A 150 -1.31 -4.62 -17.08
CA PHE A 150 -0.06 -4.22 -17.70
C PHE A 150 0.11 -4.94 -19.04
N ILE A 151 0.13 -4.17 -20.13
CA ILE A 151 0.28 -4.62 -21.52
C ILE A 151 -0.80 -5.63 -21.95
N SER A 152 -0.57 -6.93 -21.73
CA SER A 152 -1.51 -8.01 -22.07
C SER A 152 -1.87 -8.85 -20.84
N THR A 153 -1.41 -8.45 -19.66
CA THR A 153 -1.57 -9.19 -18.41
C THR A 153 -2.50 -8.44 -17.47
N THR A 154 -3.62 -9.05 -17.10
CA THR A 154 -4.42 -8.62 -15.96
C THR A 154 -4.02 -9.41 -14.73
N TYR A 155 -4.11 -8.80 -13.55
CA TYR A 155 -3.95 -9.52 -12.30
C TYR A 155 -4.93 -9.03 -11.25
N HIS A 156 -5.18 -9.91 -10.29
CA HIS A 156 -5.97 -9.64 -9.10
C HIS A 156 -5.27 -10.32 -7.94
N CYS A 157 -5.16 -9.66 -6.81
CA CYS A 157 -4.76 -10.33 -5.59
C CYS A 157 -5.44 -9.75 -4.37
N PHE A 158 -5.67 -10.61 -3.39
CA PHE A 158 -6.34 -10.22 -2.16
C PHE A 158 -6.01 -11.12 -0.98
N VAL A 159 -6.18 -10.56 0.19
CA VAL A 159 -6.20 -11.22 1.50
C VAL A 159 -7.60 -10.99 2.06
N GLU A 160 -8.29 -12.05 2.43
CA GLU A 160 -9.66 -11.97 2.94
C GLU A 160 -9.89 -12.93 4.11
N TYR A 161 -10.85 -12.55 4.96
CA TYR A 161 -11.36 -13.34 6.06
C TYR A 161 -12.88 -13.30 6.04
N PHE A 162 -13.52 -14.41 6.40
CA PHE A 162 -14.98 -14.49 6.41
C PHE A 162 -15.45 -15.64 7.31
N LEU A 163 -16.66 -15.52 7.83
CA LEU A 163 -17.40 -16.65 8.40
C LEU A 163 -18.19 -17.36 7.31
N GLU A 164 -18.24 -18.67 7.39
CA GLU A 164 -19.08 -19.51 6.54
C GLU A 164 -19.89 -20.46 7.42
N ALA A 165 -21.22 -20.38 7.30
CA ALA A 165 -22.12 -21.37 7.89
C ALA A 165 -22.64 -22.30 6.80
N LYS A 166 -22.67 -23.60 7.07
CA LYS A 166 -23.20 -24.63 6.19
C LYS A 166 -24.20 -25.49 6.93
N LEU A 167 -25.41 -25.55 6.39
CA LEU A 167 -26.48 -26.45 6.83
C LEU A 167 -26.60 -27.58 5.81
N HIS A 168 -26.20 -28.77 6.21
CA HIS A 168 -26.38 -30.01 5.46
C HIS A 168 -27.72 -30.62 5.88
N ILE A 169 -28.57 -30.93 4.90
CA ILE A 169 -29.92 -31.44 5.12
C ILE A 169 -30.05 -32.78 4.40
N SER A 170 -30.42 -33.82 5.14
CA SER A 170 -30.74 -35.13 4.59
C SER A 170 -32.23 -35.40 4.74
N ALA A 171 -32.95 -35.38 3.62
CA ALA A 171 -34.35 -35.80 3.57
C ALA A 171 -34.46 -37.32 3.38
N ALA A 172 -35.51 -37.93 3.90
CA ALA A 172 -35.77 -39.37 3.70
C ALA A 172 -35.95 -39.67 2.21
N GLY A 173 -34.98 -40.36 1.59
CA GLY A 173 -35.02 -40.80 0.19
C GLY A 173 -34.62 -39.74 -0.85
N GLY A 174 -34.05 -38.60 -0.45
CA GLY A 174 -33.61 -37.53 -1.35
C GLY A 174 -32.10 -37.27 -1.31
N ASP A 175 -31.61 -36.48 -2.27
CA ASP A 175 -30.23 -35.99 -2.30
C ASP A 175 -29.93 -35.03 -1.13
N GLU A 176 -28.68 -35.04 -0.67
CA GLU A 176 -28.20 -34.13 0.36
C GLU A 176 -28.23 -32.68 -0.14
N GLN A 177 -28.98 -31.81 0.55
CA GLN A 177 -29.03 -30.38 0.24
C GLN A 177 -28.09 -29.61 1.17
N VAL A 178 -27.25 -28.75 0.59
CA VAL A 178 -26.36 -27.86 1.36
C VAL A 178 -26.79 -26.42 1.16
N GLN A 179 -27.09 -25.75 2.27
CA GLN A 179 -27.37 -24.32 2.31
C GLN A 179 -26.21 -23.59 2.97
N ARG A 180 -25.98 -22.35 2.55
CA ARG A 180 -24.77 -21.60 2.90
C ARG A 180 -25.09 -20.14 3.22
N ALA A 181 -24.44 -19.63 4.26
CA ALA A 181 -24.41 -18.22 4.60
C ALA A 181 -22.96 -17.76 4.80
N VAL A 182 -22.67 -16.51 4.47
CA VAL A 182 -21.31 -15.94 4.53
C VAL A 182 -21.34 -14.50 5.01
N VAL A 183 -20.43 -14.17 5.91
CA VAL A 183 -20.18 -12.81 6.38
C VAL A 183 -18.69 -12.47 6.25
N PRO A 184 -18.30 -11.53 5.37
CA PRO A 184 -16.94 -11.03 5.30
C PRO A 184 -16.52 -10.34 6.61
N LEU A 185 -15.25 -10.51 6.99
CA LEU A 185 -14.66 -9.92 8.19
C LEU A 185 -13.41 -9.10 7.83
N SER A 186 -13.15 -8.07 8.64
CA SER A 186 -11.90 -7.32 8.63
C SER A 186 -11.02 -7.78 9.77
N ILE A 187 -9.94 -8.51 9.47
CA ILE A 187 -8.89 -8.73 10.47
C ILE A 187 -7.89 -7.59 10.37
N LEU A 188 -7.85 -6.79 11.43
CA LEU A 188 -6.96 -5.65 11.54
C LEU A 188 -5.55 -6.15 11.84
N PRO A 189 -4.51 -5.55 11.23
CA PRO A 189 -3.14 -5.84 11.64
C PRO A 189 -2.96 -5.51 13.13
N LEU A 190 -1.91 -6.06 13.75
CA LEU A 190 -1.45 -5.57 15.06
C LEU A 190 -1.27 -4.05 14.93
N SER A 191 -2.09 -3.28 15.65
CA SER A 191 -1.95 -1.82 15.64
C SER A 191 -0.58 -1.46 16.17
N THR A 192 0.00 -0.41 15.61
CA THR A 192 0.98 0.38 16.34
C THR A 192 0.13 1.31 17.22
N PRO A 193 0.00 1.03 18.53
CA PRO A 193 -0.99 1.68 19.38
C PRO A 193 -0.78 3.20 19.48
N ASP A 194 0.46 3.66 19.28
CA ASP A 194 0.82 5.07 19.33
C ASP A 194 0.93 5.64 17.90
N ILE A 195 0.36 6.84 17.72
CA ILE A 195 0.60 7.65 16.53
C ILE A 195 2.10 7.90 16.45
N LEU A 196 2.70 7.66 15.28
CA LEU A 196 4.12 7.91 15.05
C LEU A 196 4.38 9.42 15.14
N THR A 197 4.90 9.89 16.27
CA THR A 197 5.30 11.29 16.49
C THR A 197 6.76 11.53 16.16
N GLU A 198 7.60 10.52 16.34
CA GLU A 198 9.03 10.57 16.03
C GLU A 198 9.32 9.74 14.78
N PHE A 199 9.61 10.42 13.68
CA PHE A 199 9.91 9.77 12.41
C PHE A 199 11.40 9.39 12.36
N PRO A 200 11.74 8.10 12.15
CA PRO A 200 13.10 7.70 11.85
C PRO A 200 13.54 8.35 10.53
N LEU A 201 14.55 9.22 10.60
CA LEU A 201 15.14 9.90 9.45
C LEU A 201 16.42 9.22 9.02
N THR A 202 16.64 9.17 7.71
CA THR A 202 17.96 8.88 7.13
C THR A 202 18.51 10.14 6.51
N LYS A 203 19.84 10.26 6.52
CA LYS A 203 20.58 11.42 6.04
C LYS A 203 21.40 11.06 4.81
N GLN A 204 21.31 11.89 3.78
CA GLN A 204 22.07 11.75 2.53
C GLN A 204 22.66 13.11 2.15
N SER A 205 23.86 13.10 1.56
CA SER A 205 24.56 14.31 1.15
C SER A 205 24.84 14.26 -0.35
N PHE A 206 24.56 15.36 -1.04
CA PHE A 206 24.68 15.45 -2.49
C PHE A 206 25.58 16.62 -2.86
N LEU A 207 26.65 16.35 -3.61
CA LEU A 207 27.55 17.38 -4.08
C LEU A 207 26.90 18.18 -5.23
N CYS A 208 26.68 19.47 -4.99
CA CYS A 208 26.14 20.43 -5.94
C CYS A 208 27.24 21.38 -6.42
N ARG A 209 27.23 21.70 -7.71
CA ARG A 209 28.12 22.69 -8.34
C ARG A 209 27.28 23.62 -9.19
N ILE A 210 27.38 24.91 -8.93
CA ILE A 210 26.71 25.96 -9.70
C ILE A 210 27.77 26.91 -10.21
N SER A 211 27.83 27.09 -11.54
CA SER A 211 28.82 27.96 -12.18
C SER A 211 28.14 29.11 -12.90
N THR A 212 28.36 30.35 -12.44
CA THR A 212 27.82 31.56 -13.08
C THR A 212 28.60 32.81 -12.70
N TYR A 213 28.67 33.78 -13.61
CA TYR A 213 29.20 35.12 -13.36
C TYR A 213 28.29 35.96 -12.43
N ARG A 214 27.07 35.50 -12.14
CA ARG A 214 26.16 36.19 -11.21
C ARG A 214 26.68 36.21 -9.77
N PHE A 215 27.56 35.28 -9.39
CA PHE A 215 28.20 35.30 -8.08
C PHE A 215 29.16 36.48 -7.86
N THR A 216 29.75 37.04 -8.93
CA THR A 216 30.71 38.16 -8.82
C THR A 216 30.10 39.52 -9.14
N HIS A 217 28.92 39.56 -9.78
CA HIS A 217 28.31 40.81 -10.24
C HIS A 217 26.98 41.16 -9.52
N GLY A 218 26.44 40.26 -8.69
CA GLY A 218 25.19 40.49 -7.97
C GLY A 218 23.96 40.41 -8.88
N GLU A 219 22.78 40.11 -8.30
CA GLU A 219 21.52 40.03 -9.06
C GLU A 219 20.99 41.39 -9.52
N GLU A 220 21.44 42.49 -8.89
CA GLU A 220 20.96 43.86 -9.14
C GLU A 220 21.77 44.62 -10.22
N ALA A 221 22.98 44.17 -10.57
CA ALA A 221 23.74 44.75 -11.68
C ALA A 221 23.22 44.14 -12.99
N GLY A 222 22.92 44.99 -13.98
CA GLY A 222 22.24 44.62 -15.22
C GLY A 222 22.70 43.31 -15.87
N GLY A 223 21.76 42.65 -16.57
CA GLY A 223 21.92 41.28 -17.06
C GLY A 223 23.24 40.99 -17.78
N LEU A 224 23.75 39.77 -17.58
CA LEU A 224 25.02 39.27 -18.13
C LEU A 224 25.23 39.66 -19.61
N SER A 225 26.44 40.10 -19.94
CA SER A 225 26.83 40.36 -21.32
C SER A 225 26.74 39.10 -22.18
N LEU A 226 26.50 39.25 -23.49
CA LEU A 226 26.46 38.13 -24.43
C LEU A 226 27.74 37.28 -24.36
N GLY A 227 28.91 37.89 -24.18
CA GLY A 227 30.17 37.17 -24.01
C GLY A 227 30.24 36.33 -22.73
N GLN A 228 29.68 36.83 -21.62
CA GLN A 228 29.58 36.08 -20.36
C GLN A 228 28.60 34.90 -20.50
N LYS A 229 27.42 35.12 -21.09
CA LYS A 229 26.44 34.05 -21.36
C LYS A 229 27.02 32.94 -22.22
N THR A 230 27.76 33.31 -23.28
CA THR A 230 28.44 32.36 -24.17
C THR A 230 29.52 31.56 -23.41
N ARG A 231 30.31 32.21 -22.55
CA ARG A 231 31.34 31.51 -21.74
C ARG A 231 30.77 30.60 -20.65
N GLU A 232 29.64 30.97 -20.05
CA GLU A 232 28.88 30.08 -19.16
C GLU A 232 28.40 28.85 -19.92
N PHE A 233 27.80 29.05 -21.10
CA PHE A 233 27.29 27.97 -21.92
C PHE A 233 28.39 27.00 -22.40
N PHE A 234 29.59 27.50 -22.69
CA PHE A 234 30.73 26.67 -23.10
C PHE A 234 31.57 26.11 -21.93
N GLY A 235 31.14 26.27 -20.68
CA GLY A 235 31.78 25.64 -19.51
C GLY A 235 33.22 26.12 -19.26
N SER A 236 33.50 27.41 -19.49
CA SER A 236 34.84 27.96 -19.27
C SER A 236 35.27 27.86 -17.79
N SER A 237 36.51 27.41 -17.54
CA SER A 237 37.11 27.39 -16.20
C SER A 237 37.26 28.76 -15.53
N LYS A 238 37.01 29.85 -16.27
CA LYS A 238 37.01 31.23 -15.76
C LYS A 238 35.65 31.66 -15.17
N VAL A 239 34.62 30.83 -15.28
CA VAL A 239 33.31 31.09 -14.69
C VAL A 239 33.39 30.75 -13.19
N PRO A 240 33.05 31.68 -12.28
CA PRO A 240 33.00 31.40 -10.85
C PRO A 240 32.08 30.23 -10.55
N GLN A 241 32.56 29.26 -9.77
CA GLN A 241 31.82 28.08 -9.34
C GLN A 241 31.67 28.08 -7.83
N PHE A 242 30.41 27.98 -7.38
CA PHE A 242 30.06 27.70 -6.01
C PHE A 242 29.81 26.19 -5.85
N THR A 243 30.56 25.57 -4.93
CA THR A 243 30.44 24.14 -4.62
C THR A 243 29.91 23.98 -3.20
N PHE A 244 28.90 23.13 -3.02
CA PHE A 244 28.33 22.85 -1.72
C PHE A 244 27.76 21.42 -1.67
N SER A 245 27.63 20.87 -0.47
CA SER A 245 26.91 19.63 -0.23
C SER A 245 25.50 19.96 0.27
N LEU A 246 24.48 19.53 -0.48
CA LEU A 246 23.10 19.56 -0.03
C LEU A 246 22.84 18.33 0.83
N GLN A 247 22.66 18.54 2.12
CA GLN A 247 22.29 17.51 3.06
C GLN A 247 20.76 17.42 3.13
N VAL A 248 20.25 16.21 2.97
CA VAL A 248 18.82 15.89 2.95
C VAL A 248 18.55 14.84 4.00
N GLU A 249 17.65 15.15 4.94
CA GLU A 249 17.11 14.18 5.90
C GLU A 249 15.65 13.89 5.54
N HIS A 250 15.32 12.62 5.35
CA HIS A 250 13.98 12.19 4.94
C HIS A 250 13.54 10.94 5.70
N PRO A 251 12.22 10.69 5.83
CA PRO A 251 11.73 9.54 6.59
C PRO A 251 12.01 8.23 5.87
N VAL A 252 12.24 7.18 6.65
CA VAL A 252 12.30 5.78 6.17
C VAL A 252 11.15 4.93 6.70
N VAL A 253 10.38 5.47 7.65
CA VAL A 253 9.17 4.88 8.20
C VAL A 253 8.09 5.95 8.24
N LEU A 254 6.89 5.60 7.77
CA LEU A 254 5.68 6.41 7.87
C LEU A 254 4.52 5.54 8.38
N GLN A 255 3.43 6.15 8.80
CA GLN A 255 2.25 5.44 9.31
C GLN A 255 0.99 5.86 8.54
N VAL A 256 0.21 4.91 8.03
CA VAL A 256 -1.08 5.20 7.38
C VAL A 256 -2.00 5.96 8.35
N GLU A 257 -2.83 6.86 7.82
CA GLU A 257 -3.78 7.69 8.62
C GLU A 257 -3.13 8.67 9.61
N ASN A 258 -1.81 8.78 9.63
CA ASN A 258 -1.14 9.80 10.43
C ASN A 258 -1.27 11.18 9.74
N SER A 259 -1.88 12.13 10.45
CA SER A 259 -2.08 13.51 10.00
C SER A 259 -0.92 14.45 10.34
N ILE A 260 0.09 13.99 11.07
CA ILE A 260 1.28 14.77 11.41
C ILE A 260 2.07 15.06 10.13
N ASN A 261 2.61 16.27 10.02
CA ASN A 261 3.46 16.67 8.92
C ASN A 261 4.70 15.77 8.86
N ILE A 262 5.03 15.33 7.66
CA ILE A 262 6.18 14.48 7.37
C ILE A 262 7.42 15.36 7.44
N PRO A 263 8.34 15.13 8.39
CA PRO A 263 9.58 15.88 8.46
C PRO A 263 10.44 15.63 7.23
N PHE A 264 10.96 16.70 6.64
CA PHE A 264 11.88 16.65 5.51
C PHE A 264 12.85 17.81 5.62
N ARG A 265 14.11 17.54 5.97
CA ARG A 265 15.04 18.57 6.43
C ARG A 265 16.17 18.81 5.46
N LEU A 266 16.50 20.08 5.23
CA LEU A 266 17.50 20.53 4.27
C LEU A 266 18.55 21.41 4.95
N LEU A 267 19.82 21.14 4.66
CA LEU A 267 20.96 21.93 5.11
C LEU A 267 21.99 22.05 3.98
N VAL A 268 22.52 23.25 3.78
CA VAL A 268 23.61 23.51 2.84
C VAL A 268 24.94 23.51 3.61
N LEU A 269 25.91 22.76 3.12
CA LEU A 269 27.27 22.75 3.64
C LEU A 269 28.22 23.24 2.53
N PRO A 270 28.64 24.52 2.54
CA PRO A 270 29.58 25.04 1.56
C PRO A 270 30.89 24.23 1.56
N ASP A 271 31.41 23.95 0.37
CA ASP A 271 32.74 23.36 0.18
C ASP A 271 33.67 24.48 -0.29
N TYR A 272 34.36 25.11 0.66
CA TYR A 272 35.23 26.25 0.39
C TYR A 272 36.46 25.86 -0.43
N ASP A 273 36.96 24.64 -0.27
CA ASP A 273 38.15 24.14 -0.99
C ASP A 273 37.86 23.98 -2.48
N GLN A 274 36.66 23.48 -2.82
CA GLN A 274 36.20 23.31 -4.21
C GLN A 274 35.47 24.53 -4.78
N THR A 275 35.25 25.58 -3.99
CA THR A 275 34.66 26.84 -4.44
C THR A 275 35.74 27.74 -5.05
N SER A 276 35.42 28.41 -6.15
CA SER A 276 36.35 29.32 -6.84
C SER A 276 36.82 30.43 -5.91
N GLU A 277 38.12 30.72 -5.93
CA GLU A 277 38.75 31.72 -5.04
C GLU A 277 38.05 33.08 -5.08
N ALA A 278 37.61 33.53 -6.26
CA ALA A 278 36.94 34.82 -6.45
C ALA A 278 35.65 34.99 -5.64
N ILE A 279 35.03 33.90 -5.18
CA ILE A 279 33.74 33.93 -4.46
C ILE A 279 33.79 33.15 -3.14
N ARG A 280 34.95 32.62 -2.75
CA ARG A 280 35.11 31.72 -1.59
C ARG A 280 34.72 32.39 -0.27
N ASP A 281 35.12 33.64 -0.08
CA ASP A 281 34.93 34.37 1.18
C ASP A 281 33.59 35.09 1.29
N SER A 282 32.72 34.96 0.28
CA SER A 282 31.40 35.59 0.24
C SER A 282 30.30 34.57 0.60
N PRO A 283 29.32 34.93 1.44
CA PRO A 283 28.20 34.04 1.72
C PRO A 283 27.29 33.95 0.50
N HIS A 284 27.01 32.73 0.06
CA HIS A 284 26.09 32.46 -1.05
C HIS A 284 24.78 31.88 -0.53
N THR A 285 23.68 32.48 -0.96
CA THR A 285 22.34 32.03 -0.57
C THR A 285 21.86 30.95 -1.52
N VAL A 286 21.29 29.88 -0.97
CA VAL A 286 20.65 28.80 -1.71
C VAL A 286 19.18 28.77 -1.34
N THR A 287 18.29 28.78 -2.34
CA THR A 287 16.83 28.75 -2.15
C THR A 287 16.21 27.49 -2.73
N LEU A 288 15.21 26.92 -2.07
CA LEU A 288 14.38 25.84 -2.62
C LEU A 288 13.33 26.43 -3.57
N THR A 289 13.27 25.93 -4.81
CA THR A 289 12.34 26.42 -5.84
C THR A 289 11.31 25.38 -6.26
N SER A 290 11.58 24.09 -6.05
CA SER A 290 10.64 23.01 -6.33
C SER A 290 10.94 21.80 -5.45
N MET A 291 9.89 21.08 -5.06
CA MET A 291 9.99 19.81 -4.34
C MET A 291 8.89 18.88 -4.84
N THR A 292 9.27 17.65 -5.17
CA THR A 292 8.32 16.56 -5.39
C THR A 292 8.57 15.45 -4.37
N PHE A 293 7.47 14.91 -3.86
CA PHE A 293 7.48 13.81 -2.89
C PHE A 293 6.56 12.72 -3.40
N GLU A 294 7.09 11.53 -3.68
CA GLU A 294 6.37 10.42 -4.31
C GLU A 294 6.64 9.11 -3.56
N ILE A 295 5.58 8.51 -3.02
CA ILE A 295 5.57 7.13 -2.56
C ILE A 295 5.26 6.23 -3.76
N LYS A 296 6.24 5.40 -4.14
CA LYS A 296 6.06 4.30 -5.08
C LYS A 296 5.60 3.07 -4.31
N VAL A 297 4.38 2.63 -4.59
CA VAL A 297 3.82 1.38 -4.04
C VAL A 297 4.06 0.28 -5.07
N SER A 298 4.83 -0.74 -4.73
CA SER A 298 5.06 -1.94 -5.53
C SER A 298 4.32 -3.12 -4.92
N THR A 299 3.33 -3.65 -5.64
CA THR A 299 2.66 -4.91 -5.30
C THR A 299 3.17 -6.01 -6.20
N LYS A 300 3.91 -6.95 -5.62
CA LYS A 300 4.41 -8.15 -6.29
C LYS A 300 3.54 -9.33 -5.93
N LEU A 301 3.22 -10.16 -6.91
CA LEU A 301 2.47 -11.40 -6.70
C LEU A 301 3.17 -12.60 -7.33
N ILE A 302 2.99 -13.76 -6.71
CA ILE A 302 3.38 -15.05 -7.27
C ILE A 302 2.12 -15.86 -7.58
N CYS A 303 2.05 -16.40 -8.79
CA CYS A 303 1.12 -17.44 -9.19
C CYS A 303 1.89 -18.72 -9.52
N ARG A 304 1.22 -19.87 -9.36
CA ARG A 304 1.80 -21.16 -9.71
C ARG A 304 1.86 -21.34 -11.21
N GLY A 305 2.95 -21.95 -11.67
CA GLY A 305 3.14 -22.44 -13.03
C GLY A 305 3.70 -23.86 -13.03
N THR A 306 3.69 -24.51 -14.19
CA THR A 306 4.07 -25.92 -14.35
C THR A 306 5.56 -26.16 -14.07
N LEU A 307 6.41 -25.23 -14.51
CA LEU A 307 7.88 -25.35 -14.40
C LEU A 307 8.49 -24.27 -13.49
N SER A 308 7.93 -23.07 -13.53
CA SER A 308 8.41 -21.92 -12.77
C SER A 308 7.25 -21.04 -12.26
N PRO A 309 7.49 -20.21 -11.23
CA PRO A 309 6.52 -19.23 -10.78
C PRO A 309 6.23 -18.18 -11.85
N HIS A 310 4.96 -17.77 -11.97
CA HIS A 310 4.59 -16.58 -12.74
C HIS A 310 4.46 -15.40 -11.80
N THR A 311 5.17 -14.31 -12.08
CA THR A 311 5.17 -13.11 -11.24
C THR A 311 4.62 -11.92 -12.01
N ALA A 312 3.92 -11.04 -11.29
CA ALA A 312 3.56 -9.71 -11.77
C ALA A 312 3.96 -8.69 -10.72
N ASP A 313 4.27 -7.48 -11.17
CA ASP A 313 4.55 -6.32 -10.35
C ASP A 313 3.66 -5.17 -10.82
N GLN A 314 2.98 -4.53 -9.87
CA GLN A 314 2.31 -3.26 -10.08
C GLN A 314 3.07 -2.19 -9.33
N THR A 315 3.55 -1.19 -10.05
CA THR A 315 3.95 0.06 -9.40
C THR A 315 2.89 1.13 -9.62
N ARG A 316 2.35 1.65 -8.53
CA ARG A 316 1.54 2.88 -8.52
C ARG A 316 2.28 3.97 -7.75
N LYS A 317 1.97 5.22 -8.07
CA LYS A 317 2.65 6.40 -7.54
C LYS A 317 1.62 7.29 -6.84
N VAL A 318 1.95 7.68 -5.62
CA VAL A 318 1.14 8.54 -4.77
C VAL A 318 2.05 9.64 -4.29
N GLY A 319 1.68 10.91 -4.44
CA GLY A 319 2.61 11.97 -4.09
C GLY A 319 2.03 13.36 -4.12
N ALA A 320 2.89 14.32 -3.80
CA ALA A 320 2.63 15.74 -3.86
C ALA A 320 3.68 16.43 -4.74
N ASP A 321 3.22 17.41 -5.49
CA ASP A 321 4.06 18.37 -6.20
C ASP A 321 3.92 19.70 -5.50
N LEU A 322 4.96 20.14 -4.80
CA LEU A 322 4.90 21.27 -3.89
C LEU A 322 5.32 22.57 -4.57
N LYS A 323 5.59 22.57 -5.89
CA LYS A 323 6.00 23.78 -6.60
C LYS A 323 5.00 24.92 -6.40
N SER A 324 3.70 24.66 -6.55
CA SER A 324 2.68 25.70 -6.36
C SER A 324 2.60 26.20 -4.91
N ALA A 325 2.81 25.33 -3.93
CA ALA A 325 2.85 25.73 -2.51
C ALA A 325 4.07 26.60 -2.21
N ILE A 326 5.22 26.31 -2.84
CA ILE A 326 6.43 27.12 -2.77
C ILE A 326 6.23 28.49 -3.45
N ASP A 327 5.69 28.50 -4.68
CA ASP A 327 5.46 29.72 -5.48
C ASP A 327 4.47 30.69 -4.82
N GLN A 328 3.53 30.19 -4.01
CA GLN A 328 2.52 31.00 -3.31
C GLN A 328 3.04 31.69 -2.05
N ARG A 329 4.26 31.39 -1.60
CA ARG A 329 4.85 32.03 -0.42
C ARG A 329 5.27 33.46 -0.76
N HIS A 330 5.07 34.38 0.19
CA HIS A 330 5.53 35.76 0.07
C HIS A 330 7.06 35.87 0.11
N GLU A 331 7.72 34.97 0.82
CA GLU A 331 9.17 34.95 0.99
C GLU A 331 9.78 33.67 0.40
N PRO A 332 10.93 33.77 -0.30
CA PRO A 332 11.67 32.61 -0.78
C PRO A 332 12.09 31.69 0.38
N ILE A 333 12.07 30.38 0.15
CA ILE A 333 12.55 29.39 1.12
C ILE A 333 14.08 29.35 1.04
N VAL A 334 14.75 30.14 1.88
CA VAL A 334 16.21 30.16 2.00
C VAL A 334 16.67 28.98 2.87
N LEU A 335 17.62 28.19 2.37
CA LEU A 335 18.17 27.06 3.10
C LEU A 335 19.26 27.53 4.07
N PRO A 336 19.26 27.05 5.34
CA PRO A 336 20.35 27.29 6.27
C PRO A 336 21.67 26.77 5.71
N SER A 337 22.77 27.47 6.02
CA SER A 337 24.08 27.21 5.45
C SER A 337 25.17 27.20 6.53
N GLY A 338 26.01 26.17 6.54
CA GLY A 338 27.19 26.04 7.40
C GLY A 338 27.10 24.92 8.44
N ASP A 339 28.25 24.55 9.01
CA ASP A 339 28.40 23.36 9.87
C ASP A 339 27.64 23.44 11.21
N LYS A 340 27.34 24.66 11.66
CA LYS A 340 26.62 24.91 12.92
C LYS A 340 25.16 25.29 12.72
N ALA A 341 24.69 25.36 11.47
CA ALA A 341 23.32 25.72 11.18
C ALA A 341 22.39 24.53 11.40
N GLU A 342 21.22 24.79 11.98
CA GLU A 342 20.18 23.77 12.12
C GLU A 342 19.50 23.52 10.77
N PRO A 343 19.26 22.25 10.38
CA PRO A 343 18.52 21.93 9.16
C PRO A 343 17.10 22.51 9.18
N LEU A 344 16.66 23.08 8.05
CA LEU A 344 15.30 23.59 7.89
C LEU A 344 14.34 22.44 7.54
N ASP A 345 13.29 22.25 8.34
CA ASP A 345 12.22 21.29 8.05
C ASP A 345 11.24 21.88 7.03
N VAL A 346 11.49 21.60 5.74
CA VAL A 346 10.61 22.03 4.66
C VAL A 346 9.34 21.20 4.58
N GLY A 347 9.34 20.00 5.17
CA GLY A 347 8.16 19.15 5.27
C GLY A 347 7.09 19.80 6.14
N ASP A 348 7.47 20.28 7.32
CA ASP A 348 6.58 21.05 8.20
C ASP A 348 6.20 22.41 7.58
N LEU A 349 7.18 23.14 7.04
CA LEU A 349 6.97 24.45 6.42
C LEU A 349 5.94 24.43 5.27
N LEU A 350 5.89 23.31 4.52
CA LEU A 350 4.99 23.09 3.40
C LEU A 350 3.76 22.25 3.76
N GLN A 351 3.57 21.91 5.04
CA GLN A 351 2.47 21.09 5.54
C GLN A 351 2.33 19.75 4.79
N LEU A 352 3.48 19.14 4.46
CA LEU A 352 3.53 17.87 3.74
C LEU A 352 2.95 16.77 4.65
N ASN A 353 1.82 16.17 4.30
CA ASN A 353 1.23 15.07 5.06
C ASN A 353 0.75 13.94 4.15
N LEU A 354 0.61 12.73 4.70
CA LEU A 354 0.16 11.56 3.91
C LEU A 354 -1.29 11.71 3.41
N THR A 355 -2.14 12.38 4.17
CA THR A 355 -3.57 12.54 3.87
C THR A 355 -3.84 13.46 2.67
N SER A 356 -2.90 14.36 2.34
CA SER A 356 -2.99 15.26 1.18
C SER A 356 -2.45 14.65 -0.11
N LEU A 357 -1.85 13.46 -0.07
CA LEU A 357 -1.22 12.87 -1.24
C LEU A 357 -2.26 12.39 -2.26
N ILE A 358 -1.97 12.68 -3.53
CA ILE A 358 -2.84 12.34 -4.66
C ILE A 358 -2.20 11.27 -5.54
N SER A 359 -3.04 10.49 -6.22
CA SER A 359 -2.57 9.53 -7.23
C SER A 359 -1.86 10.28 -8.38
N ARG A 360 -0.70 9.80 -8.83
CA ARG A 360 0.04 10.35 -9.99
C ARG A 360 0.16 9.30 -11.12
N GLY A 361 0.03 9.74 -12.38
CA GLY A 361 0.22 8.90 -13.58
C GLY A 361 -0.95 8.92 -14.57
N VAL A 362 -0.85 8.20 -15.68
CA VAL A 362 -1.80 8.24 -16.82
C VAL A 362 -3.25 7.88 -16.41
N ARG A 363 -3.44 7.04 -15.38
CA ARG A 363 -4.79 6.71 -14.86
C ARG A 363 -5.33 7.73 -13.84
N ALA A 364 -4.50 8.62 -13.30
CA ALA A 364 -4.92 9.67 -12.36
C ALA A 364 -5.63 10.85 -13.06
N LEU A 365 -5.55 10.93 -14.40
CA LEU A 365 -6.25 11.93 -15.21
C LEU A 365 -7.77 11.78 -15.17
N LEU A 366 -8.29 10.61 -14.75
CA LEU A 366 -9.72 10.33 -14.80
C LEU A 366 -10.48 10.70 -13.52
N LYS A 367 -9.85 10.68 -12.33
CA LYS A 367 -10.41 11.18 -11.07
C LYS A 367 -9.29 11.57 -10.08
N ARG A 368 -9.33 12.77 -9.50
CA ARG A 368 -8.51 13.16 -8.33
C ARG A 368 -9.05 12.45 -7.08
N GLN A 369 -8.81 11.16 -6.96
CA GLN A 369 -9.06 10.43 -5.72
C GLN A 369 -7.81 10.47 -4.84
N THR A 370 -8.03 10.74 -3.55
CA THR A 370 -7.04 10.49 -2.48
C THR A 370 -6.56 9.06 -2.62
N ALA A 371 -5.25 8.87 -2.80
CA ALA A 371 -4.75 7.55 -3.13
C ALA A 371 -4.70 6.67 -1.88
N ARG A 372 -5.50 5.61 -1.85
CA ARG A 372 -5.55 4.65 -0.74
C ARG A 372 -4.20 3.97 -0.55
N LEU A 373 -3.48 4.24 0.53
CA LEU A 373 -2.25 3.52 0.88
C LEU A 373 -2.56 2.33 1.79
N TYR A 374 -1.87 1.21 1.56
CA TYR A 374 -1.93 0.03 2.42
C TYR A 374 -0.58 -0.11 3.12
N PRO A 375 -0.52 -0.61 4.37
CA PRO A 375 0.75 -0.87 5.04
C PRO A 375 1.68 -1.78 4.24
N SER A 376 2.97 -1.72 4.54
CA SER A 376 3.95 -2.70 4.07
C SER A 376 3.62 -4.06 4.68
N PHE A 377 3.41 -5.07 3.84
CA PHE A 377 3.22 -6.45 4.31
C PHE A 377 3.73 -7.45 3.27
N THR A 378 4.07 -8.64 3.74
CA THR A 378 4.38 -9.79 2.89
C THR A 378 3.54 -10.96 3.37
N THR A 379 2.88 -11.61 2.42
CA THR A 379 2.23 -12.91 2.60
C THR A 379 2.98 -13.95 1.78
N TYR A 380 2.51 -15.19 1.80
CA TYR A 380 3.07 -16.24 0.97
C TYR A 380 3.07 -15.91 -0.53
N ASN A 381 2.03 -15.28 -1.10
CA ASN A 381 1.95 -15.05 -2.56
C ASN A 381 1.76 -13.58 -2.97
N ILE A 382 1.79 -12.65 -2.03
CA ILE A 382 1.60 -11.20 -2.25
C ILE A 382 2.61 -10.45 -1.38
N LYS A 383 3.34 -9.51 -1.96
CA LYS A 383 4.24 -8.57 -1.27
C LYS A 383 3.85 -7.14 -1.65
N ASN A 384 3.49 -6.32 -0.66
CA ASN A 384 3.23 -4.90 -0.83
C ASN A 384 4.38 -4.12 -0.17
N ALA A 385 5.17 -3.42 -0.98
CA ALA A 385 6.35 -2.69 -0.54
C ALA A 385 6.31 -1.24 -1.03
N HIS A 386 7.03 -0.36 -0.34
CA HIS A 386 7.03 1.06 -0.63
C HIS A 386 8.45 1.58 -0.82
N LYS A 387 8.58 2.59 -1.65
CA LYS A 387 9.78 3.40 -1.77
C LYS A 387 9.41 4.87 -1.75
N LEU A 388 10.20 5.67 -1.07
CA LEU A 388 10.12 7.12 -1.13
C LEU A 388 11.04 7.60 -2.25
N ARG A 389 10.47 8.28 -3.23
CA ARG A 389 11.20 9.04 -4.23
C ARG A 389 10.95 10.52 -4.00
N TRP A 390 12.00 11.32 -4.07
CA TRP A 390 11.89 12.76 -4.00
C TRP A 390 12.81 13.42 -5.02
N THR A 391 12.43 14.62 -5.45
CA THR A 391 13.25 15.49 -6.30
C THR A 391 13.16 16.90 -5.74
N LEU A 392 14.31 17.55 -5.58
CA LEU A 392 14.47 18.92 -5.10
C LEU A 392 15.12 19.73 -6.21
N THR A 393 14.62 20.94 -6.45
CA THR A 393 15.30 21.93 -7.27
C THR A 393 15.72 23.06 -6.35
N VAL A 394 17.02 23.33 -6.29
CA VAL A 394 17.59 24.44 -5.52
C VAL A 394 18.23 25.44 -6.46
N MET A 395 18.29 26.70 -6.04
CA MET A 395 18.80 27.81 -6.84
C MET A 395 19.82 28.62 -6.04
N ALA A 396 20.91 29.01 -6.71
CA ALA A 396 21.85 30.00 -6.20
C ALA A 396 22.25 30.94 -7.34
N ALA A 397 22.31 32.24 -7.07
CA ALA A 397 22.60 33.29 -8.07
C ALA A 397 21.76 33.14 -9.36
N GLY A 398 20.46 32.83 -9.21
CA GLY A 398 19.52 32.63 -10.32
C GLY A 398 19.79 31.43 -11.24
N VAL A 399 20.66 30.49 -10.85
CA VAL A 399 20.89 29.22 -11.55
C VAL A 399 20.39 28.06 -10.70
N THR A 400 19.62 27.16 -11.31
CA THR A 400 19.02 26.01 -10.62
C THR A 400 19.83 24.74 -10.83
N THR A 401 19.85 23.88 -9.82
CA THR A 401 20.32 22.49 -9.93
C THR A 401 19.30 21.55 -9.29
N GLU A 402 19.22 20.32 -9.81
CA GLU A 402 18.27 19.30 -9.36
C GLU A 402 18.99 18.17 -8.63
N VAL A 403 18.42 17.74 -7.50
CA VAL A 403 18.86 16.58 -6.75
C VAL A 403 17.67 15.65 -6.59
N SER A 404 17.85 14.35 -6.82
CA SER A 404 16.81 13.35 -6.59
C SER A 404 17.38 12.07 -5.99
N SER A 405 16.55 11.38 -5.24
CA SER A 405 16.88 10.09 -4.64
C SER A 405 15.65 9.20 -4.55
N GLU A 406 15.91 7.91 -4.36
CA GLU A 406 14.91 6.90 -4.06
C GLU A 406 15.43 6.01 -2.93
N ALA A 407 14.61 5.82 -1.89
CA ALA A 407 14.94 5.01 -0.73
C ALA A 407 13.80 4.05 -0.38
N ASP A 408 14.14 2.93 0.26
CA ASP A 408 13.12 2.02 0.78
C ASP A 408 12.33 2.69 1.91
N LEU A 409 11.01 2.44 1.92
CA LEU A 409 10.07 3.04 2.85
C LEU A 409 9.25 1.93 3.51
N THR A 410 9.17 1.94 4.83
CA THR A 410 8.25 1.08 5.57
C THR A 410 7.00 1.88 5.93
N LEU A 411 5.84 1.39 5.50
CA LEU A 411 4.56 2.02 5.83
C LEU A 411 3.85 1.18 6.88
N LEU A 412 3.68 1.73 8.08
CA LEU A 412 3.06 1.07 9.22
C LEU A 412 1.52 1.17 9.16
N PRO A 413 0.79 0.21 9.75
CA PRO A 413 -0.64 0.34 9.97
C PRO A 413 -1.01 1.58 10.78
N GLY A 414 -2.15 2.19 10.47
CA GLY A 414 -2.73 3.26 11.30
C GLY A 414 -3.18 2.77 12.68
N PRO A 415 -3.43 3.68 13.62
CA PRO A 415 -3.79 3.36 15.01
C PRO A 415 -5.09 2.55 15.10
N LEU A 416 -6.09 2.90 14.29
CA LEU A 416 -7.36 2.16 14.23
C LEU A 416 -7.22 0.85 13.46
N GLY A 417 -6.23 0.73 12.58
CA GLY A 417 -6.03 -0.42 11.69
C GLY A 417 -7.17 -0.64 10.71
N GLU A 418 -8.18 0.24 10.74
CA GLU A 418 -9.32 0.23 9.83
C GLU A 418 -8.80 0.45 8.42
N LEU A 419 -9.35 -0.32 7.50
CA LEU A 419 -9.10 -0.12 6.09
C LEU A 419 -10.35 0.57 5.55
N PRO A 420 -10.22 1.59 4.70
CA PRO A 420 -11.39 2.31 4.22
C PRO A 420 -12.41 1.36 3.58
N PRO A 421 -13.72 1.67 3.66
CA PRO A 421 -14.77 0.82 3.15
C PRO A 421 -14.53 0.43 1.68
N TYR A 422 -15.04 -0.73 1.32
CA TYR A 422 -14.91 -1.31 -0.01
C TYR A 422 -15.59 -0.43 -1.07
N GLU A 423 -14.89 -0.10 -2.15
CA GLU A 423 -15.53 0.35 -3.39
C GLU A 423 -15.67 -0.87 -4.32
N GLU A 424 -16.86 -1.10 -4.85
CA GLU A 424 -17.09 -2.07 -5.91
C GLU A 424 -16.13 -1.80 -7.07
N ASN A 425 -15.56 -2.88 -7.60
CA ASN A 425 -14.61 -2.81 -8.70
C ASN A 425 -15.12 -1.94 -9.85
N GLU A 426 -14.38 -0.89 -10.20
CA GLU A 426 -14.48 -0.29 -11.52
C GLU A 426 -14.22 -1.38 -12.57
N GLU A 427 -15.19 -1.53 -13.46
CA GLU A 427 -15.11 -2.40 -14.64
C GLU A 427 -13.84 -2.03 -15.41
N LEU A 428 -12.92 -2.99 -15.56
CA LEU A 428 -11.72 -2.76 -16.36
C LEU A 428 -12.15 -2.41 -17.79
N PRO A 429 -11.61 -1.34 -18.40
CA PRO A 429 -11.96 -1.02 -19.78
C PRO A 429 -11.61 -2.22 -20.67
N PRO A 430 -12.46 -2.52 -21.68
CA PRO A 430 -12.18 -3.61 -22.61
C PRO A 430 -10.82 -3.39 -23.27
N PRO A 431 -10.08 -4.48 -23.58
CA PRO A 431 -8.81 -4.36 -24.28
C PRO A 431 -9.03 -3.60 -25.59
N VAL A 432 -8.22 -2.57 -25.81
CA VAL A 432 -8.23 -1.79 -27.04
C VAL A 432 -7.90 -2.74 -28.20
N GLU A 433 -8.90 -3.06 -29.01
CA GLU A 433 -8.69 -3.70 -30.30
C GLU A 433 -7.82 -2.75 -31.12
N LYS A 434 -6.66 -3.24 -31.56
CA LYS A 434 -5.88 -2.53 -32.57
C LYS A 434 -6.71 -2.54 -33.85
N ASN A 435 -7.25 -1.38 -34.23
CA ASN A 435 -7.70 -1.18 -35.60
C ASN A 435 -6.47 -1.36 -36.50
N GLU A 436 -6.47 -2.46 -37.24
CA GLU A 436 -5.56 -2.66 -38.36
C GLU A 436 -5.96 -1.64 -39.44
N GLY A 437 -5.01 -0.77 -39.79
CA GLY A 437 -5.09 0.14 -40.93
C GLY A 437 -4.11 -0.28 -42.00
#